data_AF-T1C0S7-F1
#
_entry.id   AF-T1C0S7-F1
#
_cell.length_a   1.000
_cell.length_b   1.000
_cell.length_c   1.000
_cell.angle_alpha   90.00
_cell.angle_beta   90.00
_cell.angle_gamma   90.00
#
_symmetry.space_group_name_H-M   'P 1'
#
loop_
_entity.id
_entity.type
_entity.pdbx_description
1 polymer ?
#
loop_
_entity_poly.entity_id
_entity_poly.type
_entity_poly.pdbx_seq_one_letter_code
_entity_poly.pdbx_strand_id
1 'polypeptide(L)' 'PEAARAGHLHGELILTVGISRDGAVRSLDIVKSSGIPLLDQAAERIVRMAAPFPPLPQSDGRLDELYITRT' A
#
# COMPACT_ATOMS: atom_id res chain seq x y z
N PRO A 1 -18.55 -2.77 19.48
CA PRO A 1 -17.19 -3.35 19.61
C PRO A 1 -16.13 -2.24 19.61
N GLU A 2 -15.91 -1.64 20.78
CA GLU A 2 -15.14 -0.40 20.98
C GLU A 2 -13.66 -0.61 21.37
N ALA A 3 -13.21 -1.85 21.53
CA ALA A 3 -11.89 -2.14 22.09
C ALA A 3 -10.69 -1.81 21.18
N ALA A 4 -10.91 -1.36 19.92
CA ALA A 4 -9.84 -1.02 18.99
C ALA A 4 -9.42 0.47 19.02
N ARG A 5 -10.08 1.33 19.81
CA ARG A 5 -9.79 2.79 19.87
C ARG A 5 -8.75 3.19 20.93
N ALA A 6 -8.27 2.27 21.77
CA ALA A 6 -7.49 2.60 22.97
C ALA A 6 -5.95 2.56 22.81
N GLY A 7 -5.42 2.15 21.66
CA GLY A 7 -3.99 2.21 21.38
C GLY A 7 -3.77 3.11 20.19
N HIS A 8 -3.17 4.28 20.39
CA HIS A 8 -2.56 5.04 19.30
C HIS A 8 -1.41 4.17 18.75
N LEU A 9 -1.74 3.19 17.91
CA LEU A 9 -0.79 2.39 17.15
C LEU A 9 -0.19 3.34 16.11
N HIS A 10 0.76 4.14 16.58
CA HIS A 10 1.54 5.08 15.77
C HIS A 10 2.81 4.35 15.37
N GLY A 11 2.87 3.98 14.11
CA GLY A 11 4.07 3.45 13.46
C GLY A 11 4.08 3.97 12.05
N GLU A 12 5.21 4.52 11.63
CA GLU A 12 5.38 4.99 10.25
C GLU A 12 5.66 3.76 9.37
N LEU A 13 4.68 3.39 8.56
CA LEU A 13 4.78 2.29 7.60
C LEU A 13 4.97 2.86 6.20
N ILE A 14 6.10 2.53 5.57
CA ILE A 14 6.36 2.89 4.17
C ILE A 14 6.29 1.62 3.34
N LEU A 15 5.35 1.61 2.39
CA LEU A 15 5.11 0.54 1.44
C LEU A 15 5.38 1.05 0.03
N THR A 16 6.06 0.23 -0.75
CA THR A 16 6.11 0.35 -2.20
C THR A 16 5.12 -0.64 -2.80
N VAL A 17 4.26 -0.18 -3.70
CA VAL A 17 3.33 -1.04 -4.44
C VAL A 17 3.58 -0.84 -5.93
N GLY A 18 4.04 -1.89 -6.61
CA GLY A 18 4.14 -1.88 -8.06
C GLY A 18 2.78 -2.16 -8.67
N ILE A 19 2.22 -1.19 -9.39
CA ILE A 19 0.93 -1.32 -10.09
C ILE A 19 1.19 -1.37 -11.59
N SER A 20 0.70 -2.41 -12.24
CA SER A 20 0.74 -2.58 -13.69
C SER A 20 -0.24 -1.63 -14.37
N ARG A 21 -0.03 -1.37 -15.67
CA ARG A 21 -0.88 -0.44 -16.45
C ARG A 21 -2.37 -0.83 -16.47
N ASP A 22 -2.67 -2.11 -16.36
CA ASP A 22 -4.01 -2.69 -16.27
C ASP A 22 -4.65 -2.57 -14.87
N GLY A 23 -3.92 -2.01 -13.88
CA GLY A 23 -4.37 -1.87 -12.51
C GLY A 23 -3.99 -3.04 -11.60
N ALA A 24 -3.35 -4.09 -12.12
CA ALA A 24 -2.97 -5.24 -11.30
C ALA A 24 -1.76 -4.92 -10.41
N VAL A 25 -1.79 -5.38 -9.15
CA VAL A 25 -0.64 -5.30 -8.24
C VAL A 25 0.40 -6.33 -8.65
N ARG A 26 1.60 -5.88 -9.01
CA ARG A 26 2.74 -6.70 -9.41
C ARG A 26 3.68 -6.99 -8.25
N SER A 27 3.93 -6.01 -7.40
CA SER A 27 4.83 -6.13 -6.25
C SER A 27 4.29 -5.35 -5.06
N LEU A 28 4.67 -5.79 -3.87
CA LEU A 28 4.39 -5.11 -2.61
C LEU A 28 5.59 -5.32 -1.70
N ASP A 29 6.27 -4.23 -1.35
CA ASP A 29 7.51 -4.25 -0.58
C ASP A 29 7.40 -3.29 0.61
N ILE A 30 7.75 -3.78 1.81
CA ILE A 30 7.86 -2.95 3.01
C ILE A 30 9.23 -2.29 3.01
N VAL A 31 9.27 -0.99 2.73
CA VAL A 31 10.50 -0.18 2.77
C VAL A 31 10.85 0.17 4.22
N LYS A 32 9.84 0.44 5.04
CA LYS A 32 9.98 0.72 6.48
C LYS A 32 8.80 0.12 7.22
N SER A 33 9.06 -0.86 8.10
CA SER A 33 8.03 -1.46 8.95
C SER A 33 7.53 -0.47 9.99
N SER A 34 6.25 -0.55 10.33
CA SER A 34 5.66 0.20 11.44
C SER A 34 6.23 -0.18 12.81
N GLY A 35 6.97 -1.30 12.90
CA GLY A 35 7.38 -1.92 14.16
C GLY A 35 6.27 -2.76 14.82
N ILE A 36 5.07 -2.81 14.21
CA ILE A 36 3.93 -3.61 14.67
C ILE A 36 3.53 -4.56 13.54
N PRO A 37 3.84 -5.87 13.64
CA PRO A 37 3.53 -6.83 12.58
C PRO A 37 2.06 -6.87 12.16
N LEU A 38 1.15 -6.62 13.11
CA LEU A 38 -0.29 -6.56 12.83
C LEU A 38 -0.66 -5.39 11.91
N LEU A 39 -0.01 -4.23 12.05
CA LEU A 39 -0.25 -3.08 11.17
C LEU A 39 0.28 -3.34 9.76
N ASP A 40 1.48 -3.91 9.67
CA ASP A 40 2.10 -4.25 8.39
C ASP A 40 1.22 -5.24 7.61
N GLN A 41 0.78 -6.32 8.26
CA GLN A 41 -0.14 -7.30 7.66
C GLN A 41 -1.49 -6.69 7.26
N ALA A 42 -2.04 -5.80 8.09
CA ALA A 42 -3.29 -5.12 7.76
C ALA A 42 -3.13 -4.22 6.51
N ALA A 43 -2.01 -3.53 6.39
CA ALA A 43 -1.74 -2.68 5.23
C ALA A 43 -1.55 -3.51 3.95
N GLU A 44 -0.81 -4.62 4.01
CA GLU A 44 -0.71 -5.56 2.87
C GLU A 44 -2.08 -6.07 2.43
N ARG A 45 -2.93 -6.44 3.39
CA ARG A 45 -4.30 -6.90 3.15
C ARG A 45 -5.12 -5.82 2.44
N ILE A 46 -5.04 -4.57 2.89
CA ILE A 46 -5.76 -3.44 2.30
C ILE A 46 -5.35 -3.25 0.83
N VAL A 47 -4.05 -3.25 0.53
CA VAL A 47 -3.56 -3.11 -0.85
C VAL A 47 -4.08 -4.25 -1.73
N ARG A 48 -4.08 -5.48 -1.24
CA ARG A 48 -4.61 -6.64 -1.97
C ARG A 48 -6.13 -6.57 -2.18
N MET A 49 -6.88 -6.04 -1.21
CA MET A 49 -8.33 -5.87 -1.34
C MET A 49 -8.70 -4.68 -2.24
N ALA A 50 -7.85 -3.67 -2.32
CA ALA A 50 -8.02 -2.53 -3.21
C ALA A 50 -7.66 -2.86 -4.67
N ALA A 51 -6.98 -3.98 -4.91
CA ALA A 51 -6.69 -4.45 -6.25
C ALA A 51 -7.94 -5.02 -6.95
N PRO A 52 -8.09 -4.83 -8.27
CA PRO A 52 -7.22 -4.03 -9.13
C PRO A 52 -7.42 -2.53 -8.89
N PHE A 53 -6.33 -1.79 -8.92
CA PHE A 53 -6.35 -0.33 -8.87
C PHE A 53 -6.87 0.25 -10.19
N PRO A 54 -7.37 1.49 -10.21
CA PRO A 54 -7.70 2.17 -11.45
C PRO A 54 -6.49 2.16 -12.40
N PRO A 55 -6.70 1.90 -13.70
CA PRO A 55 -5.62 1.86 -14.67
C PRO A 55 -4.91 3.22 -14.70
N LEU A 56 -3.59 3.18 -14.89
CA LEU A 56 -2.80 4.40 -14.97
C LEU A 56 -3.25 5.22 -16.19
N PRO A 57 -3.37 6.56 -16.07
CA PRO A 57 -3.73 7.40 -17.20
C PRO A 57 -2.74 7.18 -18.35
N GLN A 58 -3.26 7.17 -19.58
CA GLN A 58 -2.44 7.03 -20.78
C GLN A 58 -1.62 8.33 -20.96
N SER A 59 -0.43 8.37 -20.36
CA SER A 59 0.58 9.37 -20.71
C SER A 59 1.52 8.78 -21.77
N ASP A 60 1.95 9.63 -22.71
CA ASP A 60 2.87 9.28 -23.81
C ASP A 60 4.29 8.89 -23.32
N GLY A 61 4.52 8.97 -22.01
CA GLY A 61 5.71 8.45 -21.34
C GLY A 61 5.46 7.05 -20.76
N ARG A 62 6.49 6.20 -20.79
CA ARG A 62 6.57 4.94 -20.04
C ARG A 62 6.48 5.23 -18.53
N LEU A 63 5.26 5.43 -18.03
CA LEU A 63 4.95 5.34 -16.61
C LEU A 63 4.66 3.87 -16.32
N ASP A 64 5.69 3.17 -15.86
CA ASP A 64 5.65 1.73 -15.61
C ASP A 64 5.41 1.40 -14.13
N GLU A 65 5.47 2.40 -13.21
CA GLU A 65 5.34 2.18 -11.77
C GLU A 65 4.96 3.47 -11.00
N LEU A 66 4.02 3.38 -10.04
CA LEU A 66 3.59 4.49 -9.17
C LEU A 66 3.93 4.18 -7.72
N TYR A 67 4.83 4.97 -7.12
CA TYR A 67 5.21 4.85 -5.72
C TYR A 67 4.38 5.82 -4.87
N ILE A 68 3.59 5.30 -3.92
CA ILE A 68 2.81 6.11 -2.97
C ILE A 68 3.47 6.02 -1.59
N THR A 69 4.13 7.09 -1.16
CA THR A 69 4.65 7.23 0.21
C THR A 69 3.66 8.04 1.04
N ARG A 70 3.24 7.54 2.21
CA ARG A 70 2.51 8.33 3.22
C ARG A 70 3.20 8.24 4.58
N THR A 71 3.27 9.37 5.27
CA THR A 71 3.73 9.57 6.66
C THR A 71 2.56 9.67 7.62
#